data_AF-A0A965PYQ9-F1
#
_entry.id   AF-A0A965PYQ9-F1
#
_cell.length_a   1.000
_cell.length_b   1.000
_cell.length_c   1.000
_cell.angle_alpha   90.00
_cell.angle_beta   90.00
_cell.angle_gamma   90.00
#
_symmetry.space_group_name_H-M   'P 1'
#
loop_
_entity.id
_entity.type
_entity.pdbx_description
1 polymer ?
#
loop_
_entity_poly.entity_id
_entity_poly.type
_entity_poly.pdbx_seq_one_letter_code
_entity_poly.pdbx_strand_id
1 'polypeptide(L)'
;MTNSTVYSGTQSLTKIGANTVTLIGNNTQSGTTIVSTGVLQIGNGGTVGSVGSGPVAVQSNAILAFNRSDSISPANVISGAGGVTKNGSGTLTFTSINNQGYTGPTVINQGNLVISAYNMPLNVTTYRPLQGKITINTNATLSFGGNNYYNQLGANTGGFTNPITPVEVNGGTIDSSGTVTTFSNLVINGGTLRGTGGFSSTWGCFVFLGTVQVNADAAILNVSGVGSNAITAGAWVGNHTLTINVSTNATLTNQLPIIDYSTTNKYSLSKAGSGKLILEATNTYSGATTVSDGVLHLKSGGRINSSAVTVQGGGTFWVDGWAGTVSVAADGKIKGAGTISNLTVSSNGVVKITAATNTAGAWSTAGAITFAAGAQIDAGV
;
A
#
# COMPACT_ATOMS: atom_id res chain seq x y z
N MET A 1 8.01 -22.92 -26.31
CA MET A 1 7.64 -24.33 -26.59
C MET A 1 6.41 -24.67 -25.77
N THR A 2 5.33 -25.16 -26.38
CA THR A 2 4.13 -25.61 -25.67
C THR A 2 4.16 -27.12 -25.52
N ASN A 3 3.87 -27.62 -24.33
CA ASN A 3 3.91 -29.04 -23.99
C ASN A 3 2.55 -29.48 -23.43
N SER A 4 1.88 -30.35 -24.18
CA SER A 4 0.59 -30.95 -23.84
C SER A 4 0.70 -32.32 -23.18
N THR A 5 1.91 -32.86 -23.03
CA THR A 5 2.14 -34.14 -22.35
C THR A 5 1.68 -34.05 -20.90
N VAL A 6 1.02 -35.11 -20.44
CA VAL A 6 0.64 -35.28 -19.03
C VAL A 6 1.69 -36.14 -18.34
N TYR A 7 2.44 -35.54 -17.43
CA TYR A 7 3.40 -36.20 -16.55
C TYR A 7 2.70 -36.70 -15.28
N SER A 8 2.98 -37.96 -14.90
CA SER A 8 2.36 -38.65 -13.77
C SER A 8 3.40 -39.47 -12.98
N GLY A 9 3.02 -39.92 -11.79
CA GLY A 9 3.89 -40.72 -10.92
C GLY A 9 4.88 -39.88 -10.11
N THR A 10 5.95 -40.49 -9.61
CA THR A 10 6.88 -39.86 -8.65
C THR A 10 8.10 -39.17 -9.28
N GLN A 11 8.15 -39.09 -10.61
CA GLN A 11 9.33 -38.56 -11.31
C GLN A 11 9.47 -37.04 -11.14
N SER A 12 10.71 -36.57 -11.13
CA SER A 12 11.03 -35.15 -11.12
C SER A 12 11.04 -34.59 -12.55
N LEU A 13 10.58 -33.35 -12.71
CA LEU A 13 10.65 -32.58 -13.95
C LEU A 13 11.74 -31.51 -13.81
N THR A 14 12.64 -31.39 -14.77
CA THR A 14 13.65 -30.30 -14.78
C THR A 14 13.52 -29.46 -16.05
N LYS A 15 13.20 -28.17 -15.88
CA LYS A 15 13.19 -27.17 -16.93
C LYS A 15 14.58 -26.53 -17.04
N ILE A 16 15.24 -26.77 -18.17
CA ILE A 16 16.53 -26.21 -18.56
C ILE A 16 16.41 -25.23 -19.74
N GLY A 17 17.48 -24.47 -20.02
CA GLY A 17 17.57 -23.51 -21.12
C GLY A 17 16.85 -22.17 -20.84
N ALA A 18 17.30 -21.10 -21.51
CA ALA A 18 16.78 -19.74 -21.28
C ALA A 18 15.34 -19.52 -21.81
N ASN A 19 14.84 -20.39 -22.67
CA ASN A 19 13.53 -20.26 -23.31
C ASN A 19 12.36 -20.50 -22.34
N THR A 20 11.16 -20.09 -22.77
CA THR A 20 9.90 -20.44 -22.11
C THR A 20 9.42 -21.84 -22.53
N VAL A 21 9.07 -22.66 -21.55
CA VAL A 21 8.28 -23.88 -21.73
C VAL A 21 6.92 -23.68 -21.09
N THR A 22 5.85 -23.91 -21.86
CA THR A 22 4.47 -23.75 -21.42
C THR A 22 3.83 -25.12 -21.23
N LEU A 23 3.41 -25.45 -20.01
CA LEU A 23 2.67 -26.66 -19.69
C LEU A 23 1.17 -26.40 -19.85
N ILE A 24 0.54 -27.10 -20.79
CA ILE A 24 -0.93 -27.12 -20.97
C ILE A 24 -1.54 -28.48 -20.62
N GLY A 25 -0.71 -29.49 -20.31
CA GLY A 25 -1.14 -30.75 -19.72
C GLY A 25 -1.47 -30.60 -18.23
N ASN A 26 -2.53 -31.29 -17.78
CA ASN A 26 -2.90 -31.39 -16.36
C ASN A 26 -2.06 -32.50 -15.69
N ASN A 27 -0.82 -32.15 -15.35
CA ASN A 27 0.13 -33.05 -14.71
C ASN A 27 -0.35 -33.51 -13.32
N THR A 28 -0.05 -34.76 -12.98
CA THR A 28 -0.34 -35.40 -11.68
C THR A 28 0.94 -35.91 -10.99
N GLN A 29 2.11 -35.59 -11.54
CA GLN A 29 3.40 -35.94 -10.97
C GLN A 29 3.56 -35.40 -9.54
N SER A 30 4.14 -36.21 -8.64
CA SER A 30 4.42 -35.84 -7.25
C SER A 30 5.90 -35.58 -6.98
N GLY A 31 6.78 -35.88 -7.94
CA GLY A 31 8.19 -35.55 -7.86
C GLY A 31 8.46 -34.05 -7.97
N THR A 32 9.68 -33.63 -7.62
CA THR A 32 10.04 -32.21 -7.59
C THR A 32 10.11 -31.65 -9.01
N THR A 33 9.49 -30.49 -9.24
CA THR A 33 9.74 -29.69 -10.45
C THR A 33 10.84 -28.68 -10.19
N ILE A 34 11.91 -28.73 -10.97
CA ILE A 34 13.05 -27.81 -10.87
C ILE A 34 13.02 -26.87 -12.09
N VAL A 35 13.00 -25.57 -11.85
CA VAL A 35 13.18 -24.56 -12.91
C VAL A 35 14.59 -24.01 -12.79
N SER A 36 15.52 -24.55 -13.60
CA SER A 36 16.94 -24.21 -13.52
C SER A 36 17.24 -22.84 -14.15
N THR A 37 16.61 -22.53 -15.28
CA THR A 37 16.77 -21.27 -16.04
C THR A 37 15.54 -20.99 -16.90
N GLY A 38 15.40 -19.74 -17.36
CA GLY A 38 14.30 -19.33 -18.23
C GLY A 38 12.96 -19.35 -17.52
N VAL A 39 11.88 -19.62 -18.28
CA VAL A 39 10.51 -19.59 -17.76
C VAL A 39 9.84 -20.95 -17.88
N LEU A 40 9.26 -21.45 -16.78
CA LEU A 40 8.25 -22.50 -16.81
C LEU A 40 6.87 -21.85 -16.62
N GLN A 41 6.04 -21.85 -17.67
CA GLN A 41 4.71 -21.26 -17.62
C GLN A 41 3.62 -22.34 -17.51
N ILE A 42 2.66 -22.12 -16.63
CA ILE A 42 1.50 -22.99 -16.41
C ILE A 42 0.29 -22.38 -17.09
N GLY A 43 -0.21 -23.06 -18.13
CA GLY A 43 -1.27 -22.59 -19.00
C GLY A 43 -0.81 -21.57 -20.04
N ASN A 44 -1.69 -21.32 -21.00
CA ASN A 44 -1.52 -20.40 -22.12
C ASN A 44 -2.66 -19.37 -22.22
N GLY A 45 -3.33 -19.08 -21.10
CA GLY A 45 -4.52 -18.22 -21.04
C GLY A 45 -5.85 -18.98 -21.11
N GLY A 46 -5.84 -20.30 -21.27
CA GLY A 46 -7.02 -21.15 -21.14
C GLY A 46 -7.25 -21.66 -19.71
N THR A 47 -8.04 -22.74 -19.59
CA THR A 47 -8.47 -23.43 -18.35
C THR A 47 -7.71 -24.75 -18.05
N VAL A 48 -6.55 -24.99 -18.70
CA VAL A 48 -5.72 -26.18 -18.48
C VAL A 48 -4.25 -25.85 -18.18
N GLY A 49 -3.55 -26.80 -17.54
CA GLY A 49 -2.14 -26.73 -17.18
C GLY A 49 -1.90 -26.81 -15.67
N SER A 50 -0.95 -27.64 -15.24
CA SER A 50 -0.45 -27.75 -13.85
C SER A 50 1.02 -28.21 -13.81
N VAL A 51 1.68 -28.14 -12.65
CA VAL A 51 3.00 -28.77 -12.39
C VAL A 51 2.92 -30.11 -11.67
N GLY A 52 1.71 -30.61 -11.39
CA GLY A 52 1.49 -31.76 -10.50
C GLY A 52 1.30 -31.34 -9.04
N SER A 53 1.48 -32.27 -8.09
CA SER A 53 1.34 -32.06 -6.65
C SER A 53 2.67 -31.90 -5.91
N GLY A 54 3.80 -32.22 -6.56
CA GLY A 54 5.13 -32.14 -5.97
C GLY A 54 5.63 -30.71 -5.73
N PRO A 55 6.70 -30.51 -4.94
CA PRO A 55 7.28 -29.18 -4.71
C PRO A 55 7.88 -28.58 -5.99
N VAL A 56 7.99 -27.26 -6.04
CA VAL A 56 8.63 -26.52 -7.14
C VAL A 56 9.82 -25.71 -6.63
N ALA A 57 11.01 -26.00 -7.16
CA ALA A 57 12.23 -25.27 -6.87
C ALA A 57 12.59 -24.35 -8.04
N VAL A 58 12.52 -23.03 -7.83
CA VAL A 58 12.82 -22.00 -8.83
C VAL A 58 14.21 -21.42 -8.55
N GLN A 59 15.18 -21.76 -9.39
CA GLN A 59 16.56 -21.33 -9.21
C GLN A 59 16.73 -19.83 -9.51
N SER A 60 17.87 -19.26 -9.11
CA SER A 60 18.18 -17.85 -9.36
C SER A 60 18.05 -17.51 -10.86
N ASN A 61 17.46 -16.35 -11.15
CA ASN A 61 17.16 -15.87 -12.50
C ASN A 61 16.17 -16.73 -13.33
N ALA A 62 15.56 -17.77 -12.73
CA ALA A 62 14.46 -18.51 -13.34
C ALA A 62 13.10 -17.96 -12.89
N ILE A 63 12.06 -18.27 -13.66
CA ILE A 63 10.69 -17.79 -13.40
C ILE A 63 9.70 -18.96 -13.48
N LEU A 64 8.84 -19.07 -12.47
CA LEU A 64 7.60 -19.84 -12.53
C LEU A 64 6.44 -18.90 -12.87
N ALA A 65 5.83 -19.08 -14.03
CA ALA A 65 4.74 -18.23 -14.51
C ALA A 65 3.39 -18.95 -14.51
N PHE A 66 2.30 -18.23 -14.20
CA PHE A 66 0.93 -18.74 -14.23
C PHE A 66 0.10 -17.92 -15.22
N ASN A 67 -0.34 -18.55 -16.29
CA ASN A 67 -1.22 -17.96 -17.31
C ASN A 67 -2.49 -18.82 -17.46
N ARG A 68 -3.37 -18.72 -16.47
CA ARG A 68 -4.65 -19.44 -16.36
C ARG A 68 -5.79 -18.41 -16.27
N SER A 69 -6.89 -18.63 -17.00
CA SER A 69 -8.06 -17.73 -17.02
C SER A 69 -9.07 -18.00 -15.92
N ASP A 70 -9.06 -19.22 -15.38
CA ASP A 70 -9.85 -19.70 -14.24
C ASP A 70 -9.12 -19.49 -12.91
N SER A 71 -9.85 -19.72 -11.82
CA SER A 71 -9.31 -19.65 -10.46
C SER A 71 -8.58 -20.96 -10.11
N ILE A 72 -7.32 -20.85 -9.71
CA ILE A 72 -6.49 -21.99 -9.27
C ILE A 72 -5.84 -21.73 -7.91
N SER A 73 -5.66 -22.80 -7.14
CA SER A 73 -4.97 -22.79 -5.84
C SER A 73 -3.94 -23.93 -5.80
N PRO A 74 -2.80 -23.79 -6.50
CA PRO A 74 -1.82 -24.87 -6.63
C PRO A 74 -1.24 -25.22 -5.26
N ALA A 75 -1.35 -26.48 -4.82
CA ALA A 75 -0.91 -26.97 -3.50
C ALA A 75 0.63 -27.11 -3.36
N ASN A 76 1.39 -26.69 -4.37
CA ASN A 76 2.82 -26.89 -4.45
C ASN A 76 3.56 -25.94 -3.50
N VAL A 77 4.52 -26.45 -2.74
CA VAL A 77 5.52 -25.61 -2.06
C VAL A 77 6.45 -25.00 -3.10
N ILE A 78 6.49 -23.66 -3.20
CA ILE A 78 7.40 -22.94 -4.09
C ILE A 78 8.61 -22.42 -3.30
N SER A 79 9.82 -22.75 -3.77
CA SER A 79 11.08 -22.43 -3.08
C SER A 79 12.16 -21.89 -4.05
N GLY A 80 13.23 -21.32 -3.51
CA GLY A 80 14.42 -20.88 -4.26
C GLY A 80 14.46 -19.37 -4.54
N ALA A 81 15.56 -18.92 -5.15
CA ALA A 81 15.81 -17.48 -5.37
C ALA A 81 15.16 -16.92 -6.65
N GLY A 82 14.52 -17.77 -7.47
CA GLY A 82 13.83 -17.35 -8.68
C GLY A 82 12.49 -16.68 -8.42
N GLY A 83 11.96 -16.05 -9.48
CA GLY A 83 10.74 -15.25 -9.42
C GLY A 83 9.46 -16.01 -9.75
N VAL A 84 8.33 -15.40 -9.41
CA VAL A 84 6.99 -15.84 -9.78
C VAL A 84 6.32 -14.75 -10.62
N THR A 85 5.62 -15.16 -11.68
CA THR A 85 4.85 -14.23 -12.52
C THR A 85 3.40 -14.69 -12.71
N LYS A 86 2.44 -13.80 -12.48
CA LYS A 86 1.01 -14.03 -12.69
C LYS A 86 0.52 -13.25 -13.91
N ASN A 87 0.24 -13.97 -15.00
CA ASN A 87 -0.09 -13.41 -16.32
C ASN A 87 -1.57 -13.55 -16.70
N GLY A 88 -2.25 -14.62 -16.27
CA GLY A 88 -3.61 -14.92 -16.74
C GLY A 88 -4.68 -14.04 -16.08
N SER A 89 -5.85 -13.91 -16.70
CA SER A 89 -6.97 -13.12 -16.16
C SER A 89 -7.63 -13.71 -14.90
N GLY A 90 -7.41 -15.00 -14.63
CA GLY A 90 -8.04 -15.70 -13.51
C GLY A 90 -7.47 -15.32 -12.15
N THR A 91 -7.92 -16.04 -11.11
CA THR A 91 -7.41 -15.87 -9.75
C THR A 91 -6.35 -16.93 -9.46
N LEU A 92 -5.16 -16.52 -9.01
CA LEU A 92 -4.17 -17.42 -8.43
C LEU A 92 -4.22 -17.26 -6.92
N THR A 93 -4.54 -18.32 -6.19
CA THR A 93 -4.54 -18.31 -4.73
C THR A 93 -3.29 -19.00 -4.21
N PHE A 94 -2.44 -18.26 -3.50
CA PHE A 94 -1.38 -18.81 -2.68
C PHE A 94 -1.89 -19.02 -1.27
N THR A 95 -1.89 -20.28 -0.84
CA THR A 95 -2.15 -20.61 0.55
C THR A 95 -0.87 -20.61 1.38
N SER A 96 -1.03 -20.58 2.69
CA SER A 96 0.07 -20.68 3.65
C SER A 96 0.94 -21.93 3.53
N ILE A 97 0.42 -22.99 2.89
CA ILE A 97 1.17 -24.23 2.62
C ILE A 97 2.03 -24.06 1.35
N ASN A 98 1.66 -23.16 0.44
CA ASN A 98 2.20 -23.11 -0.93
C ASN A 98 3.27 -22.01 -1.11
N ASN A 99 3.33 -21.04 -0.19
CA ASN A 99 4.28 -19.91 -0.23
C ASN A 99 5.56 -20.13 0.64
N GLN A 100 5.95 -21.38 0.84
CA GLN A 100 7.00 -21.73 1.79
C GLN A 100 8.39 -21.65 1.13
N GLY A 101 8.90 -20.43 0.92
CA GLY A 101 10.34 -20.18 0.91
C GLY A 101 11.00 -19.69 -0.38
N TYR A 102 10.25 -19.29 -1.41
CA TYR A 102 10.88 -18.55 -2.51
C TYR A 102 11.16 -17.09 -2.12
N THR A 103 12.28 -16.57 -2.59
CA THR A 103 12.77 -15.22 -2.21
C THR A 103 12.92 -14.28 -3.39
N GLY A 104 12.73 -14.76 -4.62
CA GLY A 104 12.74 -13.93 -5.81
C GLY A 104 11.47 -13.08 -5.97
N PRO A 105 11.47 -12.19 -6.98
CA PRO A 105 10.39 -11.22 -7.18
C PRO A 105 9.06 -11.87 -7.52
N THR A 106 7.96 -11.20 -7.17
CA THR A 106 6.60 -11.55 -7.59
C THR A 106 6.06 -10.45 -8.49
N VAL A 107 5.74 -10.79 -9.74
CA VAL A 107 5.18 -9.84 -10.72
C VAL A 107 3.76 -10.27 -11.08
N ILE A 108 2.81 -9.34 -10.94
CA ILE A 108 1.40 -9.56 -11.28
C ILE A 108 1.07 -8.66 -12.47
N ASN A 109 0.92 -9.28 -13.64
CA ASN A 109 0.64 -8.59 -14.89
C ASN A 109 -0.86 -8.46 -15.16
N GLN A 110 -1.68 -9.41 -14.68
CA GLN A 110 -3.13 -9.38 -14.86
C GLN A 110 -3.86 -10.27 -13.84
N GLY A 111 -5.16 -10.03 -13.69
CA GLY A 111 -6.06 -10.84 -12.87
C GLY A 111 -5.78 -10.64 -11.38
N ASN A 112 -6.15 -11.60 -10.55
CA ASN A 112 -5.98 -11.52 -9.11
C ASN A 112 -4.92 -12.51 -8.61
N LEU A 113 -3.97 -12.05 -7.81
CA LEU A 113 -3.18 -12.90 -6.93
C LEU A 113 -3.75 -12.74 -5.51
N VAL A 114 -4.35 -13.80 -4.99
CA VAL A 114 -4.86 -13.85 -3.62
C VAL A 114 -3.80 -14.51 -2.74
N ILE A 115 -3.33 -13.79 -1.73
CA ILE A 115 -2.61 -14.39 -0.61
C ILE A 115 -3.66 -14.75 0.43
N SER A 116 -3.98 -16.04 0.53
CA SER A 116 -5.01 -16.46 1.48
C SER A 116 -4.49 -16.37 2.90
N ALA A 117 -5.33 -15.81 3.75
CA ALA A 117 -5.41 -16.01 5.19
C ALA A 117 -4.68 -17.25 5.74
N TYR A 118 -3.78 -17.03 6.69
CA TYR A 118 -3.37 -18.06 7.65
C TYR A 118 -4.00 -17.77 9.00
N ASN A 119 -4.78 -18.72 9.53
CA ASN A 119 -5.27 -18.65 10.91
C ASN A 119 -4.09 -18.88 11.87
N MET A 120 -3.41 -17.81 12.29
CA MET A 120 -2.35 -17.89 13.30
C MET A 120 -2.94 -18.09 14.71
N PRO A 121 -2.58 -19.15 15.44
CA PRO A 121 -2.28 -19.01 16.86
C PRO A 121 -1.01 -18.16 17.02
N LEU A 122 -0.96 -17.32 18.06
CA LEU A 122 -0.02 -16.21 18.36
C LEU A 122 1.51 -16.49 18.34
N ASN A 123 2.01 -17.60 17.78
CA ASN A 123 3.34 -18.13 18.11
C ASN A 123 3.93 -19.11 17.07
N VAL A 124 3.64 -18.94 15.77
CA VAL A 124 4.24 -19.76 14.70
C VAL A 124 5.38 -19.01 14.01
N THR A 125 6.59 -19.58 14.03
CA THR A 125 7.82 -19.04 13.42
C THR A 125 7.99 -19.41 11.94
N THR A 126 7.06 -20.16 11.35
CA THR A 126 7.20 -20.75 10.02
C THR A 126 6.45 -20.02 8.90
N TYR A 127 5.66 -18.97 9.19
CA TYR A 127 5.03 -18.19 8.13
C TYR A 127 6.05 -17.27 7.46
N ARG A 128 6.25 -17.53 6.17
CA ARG A 128 7.09 -16.73 5.30
C ARG A 128 6.22 -16.09 4.22
N PRO A 129 5.88 -14.80 4.36
CA PRO A 129 5.15 -14.06 3.33
C PRO A 129 6.04 -13.87 2.09
N LEU A 130 5.55 -13.17 1.06
CA LEU A 130 6.33 -12.89 -0.15
C LEU A 130 7.63 -12.11 0.17
N GLN A 131 8.78 -12.75 -0.03
CA GLN A 131 10.10 -12.23 0.40
C GLN A 131 10.89 -11.48 -0.69
N GLY A 132 10.47 -11.50 -1.97
CA GLY A 132 11.07 -10.70 -3.05
C GLY A 132 10.20 -9.52 -3.50
N LYS A 133 10.79 -8.56 -4.23
CA LYS A 133 10.10 -7.35 -4.76
C LYS A 133 8.73 -7.72 -5.35
N ILE A 134 7.69 -6.99 -4.98
CA ILE A 134 6.34 -7.21 -5.50
C ILE A 134 6.02 -6.09 -6.49
N THR A 135 5.60 -6.45 -7.70
CA THR A 135 5.16 -5.49 -8.71
C THR A 135 3.74 -5.82 -9.15
N ILE A 136 2.84 -4.85 -9.01
CA ILE A 136 1.43 -4.97 -9.41
C ILE A 136 1.18 -4.03 -10.58
N ASN A 137 1.09 -4.58 -11.79
CA ASN A 137 0.89 -3.79 -13.01
C ASN A 137 -0.59 -3.44 -13.25
N THR A 138 -0.84 -2.60 -14.24
CA THR A 138 -2.20 -2.20 -14.62
C THR A 138 -3.06 -3.43 -14.93
N ASN A 139 -4.33 -3.41 -14.51
CA ASN A 139 -5.29 -4.53 -14.59
C ASN A 139 -4.96 -5.75 -13.68
N ALA A 140 -3.95 -5.65 -12.84
CA ALA A 140 -3.67 -6.66 -11.82
C ALA A 140 -4.20 -6.23 -10.45
N THR A 141 -4.59 -7.22 -9.65
CA THR A 141 -4.93 -7.06 -8.23
C THR A 141 -4.07 -7.99 -7.39
N LEU A 142 -3.52 -7.47 -6.30
CA LEU A 142 -3.02 -8.26 -5.18
C LEU A 142 -4.06 -8.17 -4.06
N SER A 143 -4.72 -9.28 -3.77
CA SER A 143 -5.71 -9.37 -2.70
C SER A 143 -5.16 -10.15 -1.51
N PHE A 144 -5.49 -9.69 -0.31
CA PHE A 144 -5.20 -10.39 0.94
C PHE A 144 -6.51 -10.97 1.48
N GLY A 145 -6.71 -12.29 1.37
CA GLY A 145 -7.99 -12.92 1.67
C GLY A 145 -8.18 -13.28 3.15
N GLY A 146 -9.45 -13.28 3.61
CA GLY A 146 -9.93 -13.88 4.88
C GLY A 146 -9.90 -12.97 6.12
N ASN A 147 -10.52 -13.42 7.22
CA ASN A 147 -10.47 -12.71 8.51
C ASN A 147 -9.20 -13.12 9.25
N ASN A 148 -8.08 -12.45 9.00
CA ASN A 148 -6.83 -12.83 9.66
C ASN A 148 -6.01 -11.68 10.23
N TYR A 149 -5.51 -11.99 11.42
CA TYR A 149 -4.52 -11.23 12.16
C TYR A 149 -3.19 -11.34 11.41
N TYR A 150 -2.63 -10.19 11.03
CA TYR A 150 -1.25 -10.06 10.52
C TYR A 150 -0.99 -10.73 9.16
N ASN A 151 -1.59 -10.19 8.09
CA ASN A 151 -1.00 -10.36 6.75
C ASN A 151 0.24 -9.45 6.62
N GLN A 152 1.21 -9.71 7.49
CA GLN A 152 2.47 -8.99 7.51
C GLN A 152 3.28 -9.52 6.34
N LEU A 153 3.46 -8.71 5.31
CA LEU A 153 4.54 -8.90 4.35
C LEU A 153 5.88 -8.69 5.09
N GLY A 154 6.34 -9.76 5.72
CA GLY A 154 7.73 -10.03 6.10
C GLY A 154 8.10 -9.97 7.59
N ALA A 155 7.14 -9.98 8.51
CA ALA A 155 7.49 -9.96 9.93
C ALA A 155 7.98 -11.33 10.42
N ASN A 156 9.20 -11.37 10.95
CA ASN A 156 9.61 -12.42 11.89
C ASN A 156 9.13 -12.01 13.30
N THR A 157 8.75 -12.98 14.13
CA THR A 157 8.17 -12.82 15.48
C THR A 157 9.13 -12.27 16.54
N GLY A 158 10.15 -11.48 16.16
CA GLY A 158 11.21 -10.99 17.04
C GLY A 158 11.59 -9.52 16.85
N GLY A 159 10.78 -8.75 16.14
CA GLY A 159 11.06 -7.35 15.84
C GLY A 159 11.29 -7.13 14.33
N PHE A 160 10.75 -6.02 13.84
CA PHE A 160 10.85 -5.57 12.45
C PHE A 160 12.28 -5.12 12.15
N THR A 161 13.20 -6.06 11.96
CA THR A 161 14.63 -5.73 11.83
C THR A 161 15.14 -5.71 10.40
N ASN A 162 14.29 -5.77 9.37
CA ASN A 162 14.70 -5.34 8.03
C ASN A 162 13.49 -4.93 7.16
N PRO A 163 13.62 -3.88 6.32
CA PRO A 163 12.57 -3.49 5.39
C PRO A 163 12.27 -4.67 4.46
N ILE A 164 11.01 -5.10 4.40
CA ILE A 164 10.62 -6.15 3.47
C ILE A 164 10.21 -5.51 2.15
N THR A 165 10.68 -6.17 1.10
CA THR A 165 10.40 -6.03 -0.34
C THR A 165 9.74 -4.73 -0.77
N PRO A 166 10.42 -3.90 -1.57
CA PRO A 166 9.76 -2.80 -2.25
C PRO A 166 8.50 -3.31 -2.94
N VAL A 167 7.34 -2.81 -2.53
CA VAL A 167 6.09 -3.03 -3.23
C VAL A 167 5.91 -1.88 -4.19
N GLU A 168 5.69 -2.20 -5.45
CA GLU A 168 5.52 -1.23 -6.52
C GLU A 168 4.17 -1.45 -7.21
N VAL A 169 3.30 -0.45 -7.13
CA VAL A 169 2.02 -0.42 -7.82
C VAL A 169 2.18 0.42 -9.09
N ASN A 170 2.00 -0.21 -10.25
CA ASN A 170 2.16 0.37 -11.58
C ASN A 170 0.80 0.45 -12.30
N GLY A 171 -0.13 1.21 -11.71
CA GLY A 171 -1.53 1.32 -12.17
C GLY A 171 -2.44 0.17 -11.70
N GLY A 172 -1.90 -0.80 -10.95
CA GLY A 172 -2.65 -1.92 -10.41
C GLY A 172 -3.45 -1.62 -9.15
N THR A 173 -4.00 -2.66 -8.53
CA THR A 173 -4.77 -2.56 -7.28
C THR A 173 -4.17 -3.43 -6.18
N ILE A 174 -4.10 -2.89 -4.96
CA ILE A 174 -3.94 -3.68 -3.73
C ILE A 174 -5.29 -3.68 -3.02
N ASP A 175 -5.77 -4.86 -2.62
CA ASP A 175 -7.04 -5.03 -1.92
C ASP A 175 -6.83 -5.70 -0.55
N SER A 176 -7.06 -4.93 0.52
CA SER A 176 -6.88 -5.40 1.90
C SER A 176 -8.20 -5.88 2.49
N SER A 177 -8.62 -7.09 2.11
CA SER A 177 -9.94 -7.63 2.46
C SER A 177 -9.95 -8.39 3.79
N GLY A 178 -10.47 -7.76 4.85
CA GLY A 178 -10.66 -8.39 6.16
C GLY A 178 -9.37 -8.60 6.96
N THR A 179 -8.27 -7.95 6.57
CA THR A 179 -6.94 -8.13 7.16
C THR A 179 -6.25 -6.78 7.40
N VAL A 180 -5.21 -6.80 8.25
CA VAL A 180 -4.24 -5.71 8.38
C VAL A 180 -3.10 -5.97 7.42
N THR A 181 -2.93 -5.12 6.41
CA THR A 181 -1.83 -5.18 5.44
C THR A 181 -0.75 -4.18 5.82
N THR A 182 0.48 -4.64 6.00
CA THR A 182 1.61 -3.79 6.41
C THR A 182 2.63 -3.62 5.29
N PHE A 183 3.12 -2.38 5.11
CA PHE A 183 4.19 -2.06 4.17
C PHE A 183 5.34 -1.35 4.89
N SER A 184 6.57 -1.78 4.63
CA SER A 184 7.77 -1.04 5.04
C SER A 184 7.98 0.18 4.14
N ASN A 185 8.12 -0.03 2.82
CA ASN A 185 8.12 1.05 1.83
C ASN A 185 7.16 0.67 0.72
N LEU A 186 6.43 1.67 0.21
CA LEU A 186 5.47 1.48 -0.88
C LEU A 186 5.74 2.53 -1.96
N VAL A 187 5.88 2.07 -3.20
CA VAL A 187 5.98 2.93 -4.38
C VAL A 187 4.69 2.80 -5.19
N ILE A 188 4.07 3.93 -5.52
CA ILE A 188 2.82 4.00 -6.29
C ILE A 188 3.08 4.86 -7.53
N ASN A 189 3.30 4.21 -8.66
CA ASN A 189 3.41 4.83 -9.99
C ASN A 189 2.03 4.94 -10.66
N GLY A 190 1.02 5.27 -9.85
CA GLY A 190 -0.40 5.23 -10.19
C GLY A 190 -1.09 3.95 -9.74
N GLY A 191 -2.41 3.97 -9.60
CA GLY A 191 -3.23 2.82 -9.18
C GLY A 191 -4.03 3.06 -7.91
N THR A 192 -4.49 1.97 -7.30
CA THR A 192 -5.44 2.02 -6.18
C THR A 192 -5.06 1.11 -5.03
N LEU A 193 -5.18 1.60 -3.80
CA LEU A 193 -5.25 0.79 -2.59
C LEU A 193 -6.70 0.79 -2.10
N ARG A 194 -7.28 -0.39 -1.86
CA ARG A 194 -8.66 -0.53 -1.40
C ARG A 194 -8.67 -1.04 0.04
N GLY A 195 -9.23 -0.24 0.95
CA GLY A 195 -9.59 -0.70 2.28
C GLY A 195 -10.93 -1.42 2.19
N THR A 196 -10.91 -2.75 2.32
CA THR A 196 -12.09 -3.63 2.25
C THR A 196 -12.29 -4.43 3.54
N GLY A 197 -11.81 -3.90 4.65
CA GLY A 197 -12.00 -4.39 6.01
C GLY A 197 -10.68 -4.51 6.77
N GLY A 198 -10.53 -3.76 7.86
CA GLY A 198 -9.51 -3.99 8.88
C GLY A 198 -10.00 -4.91 10.00
N PHE A 199 -9.07 -5.30 10.87
CA PHE A 199 -9.31 -6.25 11.95
C PHE A 199 -10.20 -5.67 13.07
N SER A 200 -9.96 -4.43 13.48
CA SER A 200 -10.73 -3.75 14.54
C SER A 200 -10.66 -2.23 14.37
N SER A 201 -11.37 -1.48 15.22
CA SER A 201 -11.34 -0.02 15.21
C SER A 201 -9.97 0.60 15.45
N THR A 202 -9.02 -0.14 16.05
CA THR A 202 -7.62 0.28 16.27
C THR A 202 -6.63 -0.38 15.31
N TRP A 203 -7.08 -1.40 14.57
CA TRP A 203 -6.33 -2.13 13.58
C TRP A 203 -7.04 -2.04 12.23
N GLY A 204 -6.80 -0.92 11.56
CA GLY A 204 -7.31 -0.66 10.22
C GLY A 204 -6.71 -1.60 9.16
N CYS A 205 -7.21 -1.47 7.94
CA CYS A 205 -6.77 -2.29 6.81
C CYS A 205 -5.31 -2.05 6.39
N PHE A 206 -4.73 -0.87 6.65
CA PHE A 206 -3.34 -0.59 6.25
C PHE A 206 -2.47 -0.10 7.41
N VAL A 207 -1.21 -0.53 7.39
CA VAL A 207 -0.12 -0.03 8.25
C VAL A 207 1.06 0.34 7.36
N PHE A 208 1.51 1.60 7.43
CA PHE A 208 2.67 2.08 6.69
C PHE A 208 3.80 2.39 7.66
N LEU A 209 4.87 1.61 7.62
CA LEU A 209 6.01 1.69 8.54
C LEU A 209 7.18 2.54 8.00
N GLY A 210 7.07 3.04 6.79
CA GLY A 210 8.10 3.85 6.15
C GLY A 210 7.48 4.76 5.10
N THR A 211 8.22 4.99 4.02
CA THR A 211 7.81 6.00 3.05
C THR A 211 6.82 5.41 2.05
N VAL A 212 5.72 6.12 1.85
CA VAL A 212 4.82 5.96 0.70
C VAL A 212 5.24 6.96 -0.36
N GLN A 213 5.95 6.49 -1.38
CA GLN A 213 6.36 7.28 -2.55
C GLN A 213 5.26 7.22 -3.61
N VAL A 214 4.79 8.38 -4.07
CA VAL A 214 3.73 8.47 -5.08
C VAL A 214 4.26 9.25 -6.28
N ASN A 215 4.37 8.58 -7.43
CA ASN A 215 4.96 9.13 -8.65
C ASN A 215 3.94 9.48 -9.73
N ALA A 216 2.70 9.00 -9.61
CA ALA A 216 1.59 9.37 -10.49
C ALA A 216 0.28 9.33 -9.69
N ASP A 217 -0.80 9.83 -10.30
CA ASP A 217 -2.11 9.92 -9.64
C ASP A 217 -2.59 8.57 -9.10
N ALA A 218 -2.95 8.57 -7.82
CA ALA A 218 -3.30 7.38 -7.07
C ALA A 218 -4.41 7.65 -6.06
N ALA A 219 -5.08 6.57 -5.65
CA ALA A 219 -6.15 6.64 -4.66
C ALA A 219 -6.02 5.56 -3.59
N ILE A 220 -6.31 5.92 -2.34
CA ILE A 220 -6.61 5.00 -1.26
C ILE A 220 -8.11 5.12 -1.00
N LEU A 221 -8.86 4.08 -1.37
CA LEU A 221 -10.31 4.08 -1.35
C LEU A 221 -10.85 3.41 -0.09
N ASN A 222 -11.91 4.01 0.46
CA ASN A 222 -12.71 3.42 1.51
C ASN A 222 -13.88 2.67 0.87
N VAL A 223 -13.84 1.34 0.88
CA VAL A 223 -14.98 0.55 0.41
C VAL A 223 -16.01 0.49 1.54
N SER A 224 -17.16 1.13 1.36
CA SER A 224 -18.21 1.21 2.38
C SER A 224 -18.85 -0.15 2.69
N GLY A 225 -19.28 -0.35 3.93
CA GLY A 225 -20.04 -1.55 4.35
C GLY A 225 -19.19 -2.76 4.73
N VAL A 226 -17.86 -2.62 4.81
CA VAL A 226 -16.92 -3.70 5.15
C VAL A 226 -15.98 -3.27 6.27
N GLY A 227 -15.97 -4.02 7.38
CA GLY A 227 -14.97 -3.97 8.46
C GLY A 227 -14.53 -2.57 8.98
N SER A 228 -13.39 -2.53 9.67
CA SER A 228 -12.79 -1.28 10.17
C SER A 228 -11.76 -0.74 9.19
N ASN A 229 -12.15 0.18 8.30
CA ASN A 229 -11.26 0.74 7.28
C ASN A 229 -10.50 1.97 7.80
N ALA A 230 -9.20 1.83 8.05
CA ALA A 230 -8.32 2.91 8.51
C ALA A 230 -6.85 2.62 8.16
N ILE A 231 -6.02 3.67 8.23
CA ILE A 231 -4.56 3.59 8.22
C ILE A 231 -4.06 3.77 9.66
N THR A 232 -3.27 2.84 10.19
CA THR A 232 -2.80 2.88 11.59
C THR A 232 -1.29 2.58 11.69
N ALA A 233 -0.64 2.99 12.78
CA ALA A 233 0.78 2.70 13.02
C ALA A 233 1.03 1.26 13.51
N GLY A 234 -0.01 0.56 13.96
CA GLY A 234 0.09 -0.74 14.64
C GLY A 234 0.72 -0.69 16.05
N ALA A 235 0.46 -1.72 16.86
CA ALA A 235 0.83 -1.75 18.30
C ALA A 235 2.34 -1.70 18.60
N TRP A 236 3.13 -2.23 17.68
CA TRP A 236 4.51 -2.69 17.93
C TRP A 236 5.57 -1.66 17.56
N VAL A 237 5.15 -0.55 16.94
CA VAL A 237 6.04 0.44 16.32
C VAL A 237 6.35 1.59 17.29
N GLY A 238 5.54 1.73 18.35
CA GLY A 238 5.60 2.90 19.22
C GLY A 238 5.14 4.15 18.47
N ASN A 239 5.74 5.30 18.80
CA ASN A 239 5.53 6.52 18.02
C ASN A 239 6.13 6.36 16.63
N HIS A 240 5.35 6.70 15.60
CA HIS A 240 5.78 6.52 14.21
C HIS A 240 5.45 7.76 13.38
N THR A 241 6.13 7.94 12.24
CA THR A 241 5.83 9.00 11.27
C THR A 241 5.53 8.39 9.91
N LEU A 242 4.28 8.52 9.47
CA LEU A 242 3.88 8.21 8.10
C LEU A 242 4.43 9.30 7.18
N THR A 243 5.42 8.95 6.37
CA THR A 243 5.93 9.86 5.34
C THR A 243 5.25 9.55 4.01
N ILE A 244 4.51 10.52 3.49
CA ILE A 244 3.92 10.46 2.15
C ILE A 244 4.67 11.46 1.28
N ASN A 245 5.50 10.95 0.39
CA ASN A 245 6.25 11.75 -0.57
C ASN A 245 5.53 11.70 -1.92
N VAL A 246 4.94 12.82 -2.35
CA VAL A 246 4.20 12.90 -3.60
C VAL A 246 5.01 13.71 -4.60
N SER A 247 5.39 13.09 -5.71
CA SER A 247 6.17 13.70 -6.79
C SER A 247 5.41 14.83 -7.49
N THR A 248 6.14 15.69 -8.18
CA THR A 248 5.59 16.77 -9.00
C THR A 248 4.50 16.24 -9.94
N ASN A 249 3.40 16.99 -10.07
CA ASN A 249 2.23 16.65 -10.89
C ASN A 249 1.45 15.38 -10.49
N ALA A 250 1.85 14.68 -9.43
CA ALA A 250 1.07 13.56 -8.90
C ALA A 250 0.13 14.01 -7.77
N THR A 251 -1.01 13.33 -7.67
CA THR A 251 -1.98 13.47 -6.58
C THR A 251 -2.26 12.13 -5.92
N LEU A 252 -2.12 12.05 -4.59
CA LEU A 252 -2.67 10.97 -3.79
C LEU A 252 -3.98 11.42 -3.15
N THR A 253 -5.09 10.74 -3.43
CA THR A 253 -6.36 10.94 -2.72
C THR A 253 -6.58 9.84 -1.69
N ASN A 254 -6.71 10.19 -0.42
CA ASN A 254 -6.94 9.25 0.67
C ASN A 254 -8.33 9.44 1.29
N GLN A 255 -9.15 8.39 1.18
CA GLN A 255 -10.50 8.31 1.75
C GLN A 255 -10.55 7.59 3.09
N LEU A 256 -9.45 6.97 3.51
CA LEU A 256 -9.37 6.28 4.79
C LEU A 256 -8.98 7.26 5.90
N PRO A 257 -9.58 7.16 7.09
CA PRO A 257 -9.08 7.88 8.25
C PRO A 257 -7.69 7.35 8.61
N ILE A 258 -6.78 8.28 8.91
CA ILE A 258 -5.52 7.97 9.60
C ILE A 258 -5.79 8.12 11.10
N ILE A 259 -5.43 7.10 11.87
CA ILE A 259 -5.73 7.04 13.31
C ILE A 259 -4.50 6.58 14.11
N ASP A 260 -4.44 6.99 15.38
CA ASP A 260 -3.49 6.41 16.32
C ASP A 260 -3.84 4.95 16.60
N TYR A 261 -2.83 4.17 16.96
CA TYR A 261 -3.07 2.82 17.47
C TYR A 261 -3.60 2.85 18.92
N SER A 262 -3.00 3.69 19.77
CA SER A 262 -3.35 3.82 21.18
C SER A 262 -3.22 5.28 21.64
N THR A 263 -3.66 5.56 22.87
CA THR A 263 -3.51 6.89 23.49
C THR A 263 -2.06 7.27 23.81
N THR A 264 -1.16 6.29 23.86
CA THR A 264 0.28 6.49 24.18
C THR A 264 1.14 6.57 22.93
N ASN A 265 0.86 5.72 21.93
CA ASN A 265 1.64 5.60 20.71
C ASN A 265 1.02 6.45 19.61
N LYS A 266 1.65 7.59 19.35
CA LYS A 266 1.16 8.61 18.43
C LYS A 266 1.67 8.37 17.02
N TYR A 267 0.78 8.52 16.06
CA TYR A 267 1.12 8.52 14.65
C TYR A 267 1.27 9.97 14.17
N SER A 268 2.43 10.31 13.64
CA SER A 268 2.70 11.61 13.00
C SER A 268 2.56 11.48 11.49
N LEU A 269 2.24 12.59 10.80
CA LEU A 269 2.15 12.64 9.34
C LEU A 269 3.19 13.63 8.79
N SER A 270 3.99 13.18 7.83
CA SER A 270 4.89 14.05 7.06
C SER A 270 4.47 14.03 5.60
N LYS A 271 3.94 15.16 5.11
CA LYS A 271 3.70 15.39 3.68
C LYS A 271 4.95 16.01 3.07
N ALA A 272 5.61 15.25 2.21
CA ALA A 272 6.79 15.64 1.45
C ALA A 272 6.51 15.62 -0.07
N GLY A 273 7.48 16.14 -0.84
CA GLY A 273 7.42 16.24 -2.30
C GLY A 273 6.46 17.31 -2.80
N SER A 274 6.73 17.85 -3.98
CA SER A 274 6.01 19.00 -4.55
C SER A 274 4.58 18.69 -5.05
N GLY A 275 4.18 17.42 -5.07
CA GLY A 275 2.83 16.99 -5.45
C GLY A 275 1.77 17.21 -4.37
N LYS A 276 0.57 16.67 -4.62
CA LYS A 276 -0.63 16.90 -3.79
C LYS A 276 -1.06 15.65 -3.02
N LEU A 277 -1.27 15.78 -1.72
CA LEU A 277 -1.98 14.81 -0.89
C LEU A 277 -3.35 15.38 -0.54
N ILE A 278 -4.42 14.62 -0.80
CA ILE A 278 -5.79 14.96 -0.43
C ILE A 278 -6.26 14.02 0.67
N LEU A 279 -6.78 14.55 1.78
CA LEU A 279 -7.45 13.78 2.81
C LEU A 279 -8.96 14.11 2.77
N GLU A 280 -9.79 13.07 2.64
CA GLU A 280 -11.25 13.21 2.56
C GLU A 280 -11.97 12.77 3.85
N ALA A 281 -11.28 12.04 4.73
CA ALA A 281 -11.84 11.52 5.98
C ALA A 281 -11.45 12.35 7.22
N THR A 282 -12.19 12.13 8.31
CA THR A 282 -11.81 12.60 9.65
C THR A 282 -10.61 11.81 10.15
N ASN A 283 -9.46 12.46 10.31
CA ASN A 283 -8.26 11.83 10.86
C ASN A 283 -8.13 12.18 12.34
N THR A 284 -7.83 11.17 13.17
CA THR A 284 -7.80 11.28 14.63
C THR A 284 -6.44 11.01 15.25
N TYR A 285 -5.40 10.78 14.44
CA TYR A 285 -4.03 10.69 14.91
C TYR A 285 -3.60 11.97 15.66
N SER A 286 -2.74 11.81 16.66
CA SER A 286 -2.34 12.89 17.57
C SER A 286 -0.85 13.25 17.51
N GLY A 287 -0.05 12.52 16.74
CA GLY A 287 1.32 12.91 16.41
C GLY A 287 1.33 14.15 15.51
N ALA A 288 2.46 14.85 15.44
CA ALA A 288 2.56 16.10 14.68
C ALA A 288 2.34 15.89 13.18
N THR A 289 1.75 16.88 12.51
CA THR A 289 1.68 16.92 11.05
C THR A 289 2.68 17.95 10.53
N THR A 290 3.53 17.56 9.59
CA THR A 290 4.43 18.47 8.88
C THR A 290 4.09 18.48 7.40
N VAL A 291 3.91 19.67 6.82
CA VAL A 291 3.81 19.88 5.38
C VAL A 291 5.10 20.54 4.92
N SER A 292 6.05 19.71 4.47
CA SER A 292 7.39 20.17 4.08
C SER A 292 7.41 20.77 2.68
N ASP A 293 6.68 20.16 1.74
CA ASP A 293 6.62 20.58 0.34
C ASP A 293 5.27 20.19 -0.30
N GLY A 294 4.96 20.86 -1.42
CA GLY A 294 3.76 20.63 -2.21
C GLY A 294 2.48 20.99 -1.44
N VAL A 295 1.41 20.23 -1.70
CA VAL A 295 0.09 20.54 -1.13
C VAL A 295 -0.41 19.40 -0.23
N LEU A 296 -0.76 19.72 1.02
CA LEU A 296 -1.68 18.91 1.81
C LEU A 296 -3.06 19.57 1.76
N HIS A 297 -4.06 18.87 1.23
CA HIS A 297 -5.42 19.36 1.05
C HIS A 297 -6.41 18.58 1.90
N LEU A 298 -7.06 19.26 2.85
CA LEU A 298 -8.24 18.75 3.54
C LEU A 298 -9.47 19.17 2.74
N LYS A 299 -10.11 18.23 2.04
CA LYS A 299 -11.41 18.49 1.41
C LYS A 299 -12.48 18.75 2.49
N SER A 300 -13.71 19.09 2.09
CA SER A 300 -14.82 19.38 3.01
C SER A 300 -15.07 18.32 4.09
N GLY A 301 -14.88 17.03 3.79
CA GLY A 301 -14.95 15.93 4.77
C GLY A 301 -13.64 15.67 5.55
N GLY A 302 -12.52 16.18 5.06
CA GLY A 302 -11.19 15.99 5.61
C GLY A 302 -10.99 16.77 6.92
N ARG A 303 -10.52 16.09 7.96
CA ARG A 303 -10.22 16.73 9.26
C ARG A 303 -8.88 16.31 9.83
N ILE A 304 -8.18 17.25 10.48
CA ILE A 304 -7.02 17.01 11.34
C ILE A 304 -7.22 17.83 12.63
N ASN A 305 -7.88 17.24 13.64
CA ASN A 305 -8.27 17.99 14.84
C ASN A 305 -7.30 17.81 16.01
N SER A 306 -6.75 16.59 16.16
CA SER A 306 -5.96 16.18 17.32
C SER A 306 -4.45 16.31 17.11
N SER A 307 -4.02 16.74 15.92
CA SER A 307 -2.62 16.90 15.54
C SER A 307 -2.30 18.38 15.33
N ALA A 308 -1.15 18.82 15.86
CA ALA A 308 -0.59 20.12 15.53
C ALA A 308 0.02 20.08 14.12
N VAL A 309 -0.40 21.01 13.26
CA VAL A 309 0.08 21.10 11.86
C VAL A 309 1.13 22.19 11.74
N THR A 310 2.29 21.87 11.19
CA THR A 310 3.33 22.83 10.80
C THR A 310 3.48 22.86 9.28
N VAL A 311 3.35 24.04 8.69
CA VAL A 311 3.53 24.27 7.25
C VAL A 311 4.89 24.95 7.03
N GLN A 312 5.82 24.28 6.36
CA GLN A 312 7.15 24.80 6.06
C GLN A 312 7.16 25.60 4.75
N GLY A 313 8.29 26.24 4.41
CA GLY A 313 8.41 27.14 3.27
C GLY A 313 8.04 26.57 1.89
N GLY A 314 8.27 25.27 1.67
CA GLY A 314 7.82 24.59 0.44
C GLY A 314 6.35 24.16 0.49
N GLY A 315 5.73 24.15 1.66
CA GLY A 315 4.44 23.58 1.92
C GLY A 315 3.29 24.55 1.67
N THR A 316 2.21 24.02 1.11
CA THR A 316 0.89 24.65 1.10
C THR A 316 -0.11 23.75 1.83
N PHE A 317 -0.74 24.28 2.87
CA PHE A 317 -1.87 23.63 3.50
C PHE A 317 -3.18 24.21 2.96
N TRP A 318 -3.93 23.40 2.22
CA TRP A 318 -5.23 23.78 1.68
C TRP A 318 -6.33 23.21 2.58
N VAL A 319 -7.10 24.05 3.24
CA VAL A 319 -8.14 23.65 4.18
C VAL A 319 -9.50 24.07 3.64
N ASP A 320 -10.25 23.12 3.07
CA ASP A 320 -11.69 23.24 2.78
C ASP A 320 -12.54 22.51 3.85
N GLY A 321 -11.92 21.61 4.62
CA GLY A 321 -12.51 20.92 5.77
C GLY A 321 -12.19 21.61 7.11
N TRP A 322 -11.59 20.87 8.06
CA TRP A 322 -11.27 21.38 9.40
C TRP A 322 -9.85 21.02 9.85
N ALA A 323 -9.14 21.99 10.42
CA ALA A 323 -7.89 21.76 11.13
C ALA A 323 -7.95 22.32 12.57
N GLY A 324 -7.23 21.68 13.48
CA GLY A 324 -7.02 22.15 14.86
C GLY A 324 -6.05 23.32 14.91
N THR A 325 -4.89 23.10 15.56
CA THR A 325 -3.83 24.11 15.65
C THR A 325 -2.90 24.01 14.45
N VAL A 326 -2.66 25.15 13.79
CA VAL A 326 -1.82 25.29 12.61
C VAL A 326 -0.77 26.38 12.85
N SER A 327 0.48 26.07 12.56
CA SER A 327 1.61 27.00 12.54
C SER A 327 2.19 27.07 11.13
N VAL A 328 2.37 28.27 10.61
CA VAL A 328 2.92 28.53 9.28
C VAL A 328 4.30 29.16 9.43
N ALA A 329 5.33 28.42 9.02
CA ALA A 329 6.71 28.88 8.99
C ALA A 329 6.93 29.94 7.88
N ALA A 330 8.12 30.53 7.83
CA ALA A 330 8.53 31.42 6.75
C ALA A 330 8.30 30.75 5.38
N ASP A 331 7.74 31.51 4.43
CA ASP A 331 7.36 31.12 3.07
C ASP A 331 6.26 30.06 2.96
N GLY A 332 5.82 29.48 4.09
CA GLY A 332 4.74 28.51 4.13
C GLY A 332 3.42 29.16 3.77
N LYS A 333 2.55 28.39 3.11
CA LYS A 333 1.30 28.90 2.55
C LYS A 333 0.10 28.18 3.13
N ILE A 334 -0.98 28.92 3.30
CA ILE A 334 -2.27 28.34 3.65
C ILE A 334 -3.37 28.96 2.81
N LYS A 335 -4.32 28.15 2.35
CA LYS A 335 -5.45 28.55 1.48
C LYS A 335 -6.70 27.70 1.74
N GLY A 336 -7.83 28.04 1.13
CA GLY A 336 -9.07 27.26 1.16
C GLY A 336 -10.23 28.05 1.74
N ALA A 337 -11.33 27.38 2.06
CA ALA A 337 -12.56 27.99 2.61
C ALA A 337 -13.08 27.31 3.89
N GLY A 338 -12.27 26.46 4.53
CA GLY A 338 -12.63 25.67 5.70
C GLY A 338 -12.40 26.38 7.04
N THR A 339 -12.28 25.57 8.09
CA THR A 339 -12.11 26.04 9.47
C THR A 339 -10.74 25.68 10.03
N ILE A 340 -10.12 26.62 10.75
CA ILE A 340 -8.89 26.38 11.52
C ILE A 340 -9.14 26.86 12.95
N SER A 341 -8.90 26.01 13.94
CA SER A 341 -9.14 26.40 15.32
C SER A 341 -8.14 27.46 15.81
N ASN A 342 -6.84 27.23 15.66
CA ASN A 342 -5.82 28.21 16.05
C ASN A 342 -4.80 28.35 14.93
N LEU A 343 -4.47 29.58 14.55
CA LEU A 343 -3.53 29.86 13.49
C LEU A 343 -2.40 30.78 13.99
N THR A 344 -1.16 30.31 13.86
CA THR A 344 0.03 31.14 14.07
C THR A 344 0.77 31.28 12.75
N VAL A 345 1.05 32.51 12.32
CA VAL A 345 1.82 32.81 11.11
C VAL A 345 3.12 33.48 11.54
N SER A 346 4.24 32.77 11.35
CA SER A 346 5.56 33.31 11.63
C SER A 346 5.99 34.32 10.55
N SER A 347 7.13 34.99 10.76
CA SER A 347 7.68 35.97 9.82
C SER A 347 7.72 35.40 8.40
N ASN A 348 7.22 36.16 7.43
CA ASN A 348 7.15 35.80 6.01
C ASN A 348 6.25 34.58 5.67
N GLY A 349 5.47 34.06 6.61
CA GLY A 349 4.38 33.13 6.28
C GLY A 349 3.26 33.86 5.54
N VAL A 350 2.59 33.16 4.61
CA VAL A 350 1.53 33.75 3.77
C VAL A 350 0.19 33.06 4.01
N VAL A 351 -0.80 33.88 4.34
CA VAL A 351 -2.21 33.49 4.35
C VAL A 351 -2.84 33.93 3.04
N LYS A 352 -3.29 32.97 2.22
CA LYS A 352 -4.03 33.27 0.98
C LYS A 352 -5.53 33.04 1.17
N ILE A 353 -6.31 34.11 1.04
CA ILE A 353 -7.76 34.04 1.11
C ILE A 353 -8.28 33.77 -0.31
N THR A 354 -8.70 32.53 -0.58
CA THR A 354 -9.24 32.14 -1.89
C THR A 354 -10.76 31.99 -1.77
N ALA A 355 -11.50 33.09 -1.70
CA ALA A 355 -12.96 33.05 -1.72
C ALA A 355 -13.48 33.29 -3.14
N ALA A 356 -14.44 32.49 -3.60
CA ALA A 356 -15.18 32.76 -4.85
C ALA A 356 -16.10 33.99 -4.72
N THR A 357 -16.38 34.43 -3.49
CA THR A 357 -17.12 35.66 -3.17
C THR A 357 -16.52 36.30 -1.93
N ASN A 358 -16.25 37.61 -2.00
CA ASN A 358 -15.78 38.46 -0.90
C ASN A 358 -16.84 38.63 0.20
N THR A 359 -17.29 37.54 0.81
CA THR A 359 -18.19 37.55 1.98
C THR A 359 -17.36 37.39 3.24
N ALA A 360 -17.66 38.17 4.27
CA ALA A 360 -17.06 38.03 5.60
C ALA A 360 -17.16 36.57 6.07
N GLY A 361 -16.05 35.96 6.52
CA GLY A 361 -16.00 34.57 6.97
C GLY A 361 -15.42 33.53 5.98
N ALA A 362 -14.69 33.95 4.94
CA ALA A 362 -14.02 33.03 4.01
C ALA A 362 -13.11 31.99 4.70
N TRP A 363 -12.57 32.32 5.88
CA TRP A 363 -12.16 31.35 6.90
C TRP A 363 -12.92 31.62 8.19
N SER A 364 -13.51 30.58 8.76
CA SER A 364 -13.92 30.62 10.17
C SER A 364 -12.72 30.22 11.02
N THR A 365 -12.28 31.06 11.95
CA THR A 365 -11.40 30.59 13.02
C THR A 365 -12.21 30.40 14.29
N ALA A 366 -12.07 29.24 14.92
CA ALA A 366 -12.76 28.95 16.18
C ALA A 366 -11.97 29.46 17.40
N GLY A 367 -10.76 29.97 17.17
CA GLY A 367 -9.81 30.45 18.17
C GLY A 367 -8.91 31.55 17.61
N ALA A 368 -7.76 31.75 18.25
CA ALA A 368 -6.90 32.91 18.00
C ALA A 368 -6.13 32.83 16.67
N ILE A 369 -5.90 34.00 16.07
CA ILE A 369 -4.98 34.19 14.94
C ILE A 369 -3.86 35.13 15.39
N THR A 370 -2.61 34.67 15.28
CA THR A 370 -1.42 35.43 15.66
C THR A 370 -0.51 35.63 14.46
N PHE A 371 -0.20 36.88 14.13
CA PHE A 371 0.76 37.24 13.08
C PHE A 371 2.04 37.79 13.71
N ALA A 372 3.18 37.20 13.38
CA ALA A 372 4.48 37.79 13.66
C ALA A 372 4.76 38.95 12.69
N ALA A 373 5.74 39.79 13.03
CA ALA A 373 6.21 40.84 12.13
C ALA A 373 6.59 40.25 10.75
N GLY A 374 6.15 40.90 9.67
CA GLY A 374 6.44 40.48 8.30
C GLY A 374 5.57 39.36 7.74
N ALA A 375 4.63 38.80 8.52
CA ALA A 375 3.63 37.89 7.97
C ALA A 375 2.69 38.63 6.99
N GLN A 376 2.21 37.92 5.96
CA GLN A 376 1.45 38.52 4.86
C GLN A 376 0.08 37.88 4.69
N ILE A 377 -0.89 38.70 4.27
CA ILE A 377 -2.20 38.25 3.77
C ILE A 377 -2.25 38.58 2.28
N ASP A 378 -2.40 37.56 1.44
CA ASP A 378 -2.65 37.68 0.01
C ASP A 378 -4.16 37.56 -0.24
N ALA A 379 -4.78 38.71 -0.54
CA ALA A 379 -6.21 38.80 -0.88
C ALA A 379 -6.50 38.58 -2.38
N GLY A 380 -5.47 38.32 -3.21
CA GLY A 380 -5.62 37.92 -4.61
C GLY A 380 -6.43 38.89 -5.49
N VAL A 381 -6.25 40.20 -5.32
CA VAL A 381 -6.95 41.25 -6.09
C VAL A 381 -6.60 41.20 -7.58
#